data_AF-A0A0G0LAI6-F1
#
_entry.id   AF-A0A0G0LAI6-F1
#
_cell.length_a   1.000
_cell.length_b   1.000
_cell.length_c   1.000
_cell.angle_alpha   90.00
_cell.angle_beta   90.00
_cell.angle_gamma   90.00
#
_symmetry.space_group_name_H-M   'P 1'
#
loop_
_entity.id
_entity.type
_entity.pdbx_description
1 polymer ?
#
loop_
_entity_poly.entity_id
_entity_poly.type
_entity_poly.pdbx_seq_one_letter_code
_entity_poly.pdbx_strand_id
1 'polypeptide(L)'
;MTKEQLSLTICPYCNSKFSLNKIYKKNKNQVDYGTVSCHCDEFPIIFGILYLHKNNHKKIVYQLKKNQLSKALYSSLNLGKLKTFCFIIFTHFNRFFRVPPNNFINSIFIKLLWNMPQSQYKYYFFRHQEIESLLFFLPLTFSQLKPNSLWLDVGSGISNYYSKLQHLHPKLTIVSLEMYFQNIFLSKLFFPKNVIYLCSDFSYGPHLPSKKVDVVTFIDSLPFMKNQRVSLEIASQNLLKTKGLLFASSLVERLHTSDYSNTFPLSQNQIRKFLPSSCQIFDEIILCQQLSHPQALQNSLLAPTSTPKFRYSLLWPSQALPSKIFIPPSLLQKKHTLWQNDLY
;
A
#
# COMPACT_ATOMS: atom_id res chain seq x y z
N MET A 1 7.60 10.38 -12.86
CA MET A 1 8.62 10.47 -11.80
C MET A 1 9.49 11.69 -12.02
N THR A 2 9.69 12.56 -11.02
CA THR A 2 10.62 13.70 -11.11
C THR A 2 12.03 13.30 -10.64
N LYS A 3 13.05 14.13 -10.91
CA LYS A 3 14.41 13.93 -10.39
C LYS A 3 14.44 13.97 -8.85
N GLU A 4 13.69 14.88 -8.24
CA GLU A 4 13.55 14.99 -6.79
C GLU A 4 12.94 13.71 -6.20
N GLN A 5 11.84 13.21 -6.78
CA GLN A 5 11.23 11.94 -6.37
C GLN A 5 12.22 10.77 -6.48
N LEU A 6 13.00 10.72 -7.56
CA LEU A 6 14.02 9.67 -7.75
C LEU A 6 15.15 9.77 -6.70
N SER A 7 15.53 10.99 -6.28
CA SER A 7 16.59 11.18 -5.29
C SER A 7 16.23 10.65 -3.89
N LEU A 8 14.94 10.44 -3.63
CA LEU A 8 14.42 9.87 -2.39
C LEU A 8 14.48 8.34 -2.38
N THR A 9 14.79 7.69 -3.50
CA THR A 9 14.77 6.22 -3.62
C THR A 9 16.17 5.65 -3.77
N ILE A 10 16.34 4.40 -3.36
CA ILE A 10 17.57 3.63 -3.53
C ILE A 10 17.25 2.26 -4.12
N CYS A 11 18.25 1.63 -4.72
CA CYS A 11 18.12 0.28 -5.24
C CYS A 11 18.05 -0.72 -4.09
N PRO A 12 16.97 -1.52 -3.93
CA PRO A 12 16.84 -2.46 -2.83
C PRO A 12 17.87 -3.60 -2.88
N TYR A 13 18.55 -3.79 -4.02
CA TYR A 13 19.50 -4.88 -4.23
C TYR A 13 20.95 -4.53 -3.89
N CYS A 14 21.35 -3.27 -4.07
CA CYS A 14 22.74 -2.84 -3.83
C CYS A 14 22.83 -1.57 -2.98
N ASN A 15 21.70 -1.05 -2.50
CA ASN A 15 21.56 0.15 -1.67
C ASN A 15 22.12 1.45 -2.28
N SER A 16 22.59 1.42 -3.54
CA SER A 16 23.07 2.62 -4.23
C SER A 16 21.90 3.50 -4.71
N LYS A 17 22.17 4.81 -4.82
CA LYS A 17 21.23 5.78 -5.36
C LYS A 17 21.01 5.54 -6.85
N PHE A 18 19.79 5.82 -7.30
CA PHE A 18 19.51 5.83 -8.73
C PHE A 18 19.99 7.11 -9.41
N SER A 19 20.57 6.99 -10.59
CA SER A 19 20.82 8.07 -11.53
C SER A 19 19.90 7.92 -12.74
N LEU A 20 19.37 9.04 -13.24
CA LEU A 20 18.54 9.01 -14.45
C LEU A 20 19.44 8.78 -15.66
N ASN A 21 19.22 7.69 -16.40
CA ASN A 21 20.04 7.32 -17.55
C ASN A 21 19.48 7.94 -18.84
N LYS A 22 18.34 7.44 -19.33
CA LYS A 22 17.72 7.90 -20.58
C LYS A 22 16.25 8.23 -20.39
N ILE A 23 15.78 9.29 -21.04
CA ILE A 23 14.37 9.69 -21.07
C ILE A 23 13.84 9.42 -22.48
N TYR A 24 12.75 8.65 -22.57
CA TYR A 24 12.08 8.35 -23.85
C TYR A 24 10.79 9.15 -24.01
N LYS A 25 10.09 9.43 -22.90
CA LYS A 25 8.90 10.28 -22.90
C LYS A 25 8.81 11.06 -21.59
N LYS A 26 8.55 12.35 -21.71
CA LYS A 26 8.41 13.29 -20.60
C LYS A 26 7.07 14.01 -20.69
N ASN A 27 6.43 14.24 -19.56
CA ASN A 27 5.26 15.09 -19.43
C ASN A 27 5.56 16.18 -18.40
N LYS A 28 5.68 17.44 -18.86
CA LYS A 28 6.16 18.57 -18.05
C LYS A 28 7.52 18.23 -17.40
N ASN A 29 7.57 18.18 -16.07
CA ASN A 29 8.75 17.85 -15.27
C ASN A 29 8.81 16.38 -14.83
N GLN A 30 7.88 15.54 -15.28
CA GLN A 30 7.81 14.14 -14.93
C GLN A 30 8.30 13.27 -16.09
N VAL A 31 9.20 12.33 -15.79
CA VAL A 31 9.54 11.22 -16.69
C VAL A 31 8.37 10.24 -16.68
N ASP A 32 7.73 10.07 -17.83
CA ASP A 32 6.70 9.04 -18.03
C ASP A 32 7.37 7.73 -18.46
N TYR A 33 8.32 7.79 -19.40
CA TYR A 33 9.09 6.64 -19.85
C TYR A 33 10.56 6.97 -19.84
N GLY A 34 11.35 6.11 -19.20
CA GLY A 34 12.77 6.33 -19.00
C GLY A 34 13.47 5.08 -18.49
N THR A 35 14.77 5.18 -18.32
CA THR A 35 15.56 4.24 -17.54
C THR A 35 16.37 4.97 -16.48
N VAL A 36 16.56 4.30 -15.35
CA VAL A 36 17.46 4.72 -14.29
C VAL A 36 18.52 3.65 -14.11
N SER A 37 19.73 4.02 -13.76
CA SER A 37 20.79 3.09 -13.41
C SER A 37 21.17 3.23 -11.95
N CYS A 38 21.72 2.15 -11.41
CA CYS A 38 22.38 2.11 -10.12
C CYS A 38 23.67 1.31 -10.29
N HIS A 39 24.39 1.01 -9.21
CA HIS A 39 25.63 0.23 -9.31
C HIS A 39 25.42 -1.18 -9.88
N CYS A 40 24.27 -1.83 -9.61
CA CYS A 40 24.08 -3.24 -9.98
C CYS A 40 23.31 -3.48 -11.29
N ASP A 41 22.45 -2.55 -11.72
CA ASP A 41 21.61 -2.77 -12.92
C ASP A 41 20.95 -1.47 -13.43
N GLU A 42 20.25 -1.58 -14.56
CA GLU A 42 19.42 -0.54 -15.17
C GLU A 42 17.93 -0.92 -15.06
N PHE A 43 17.10 -0.04 -14.49
CA PHE A 43 15.68 -0.28 -14.24
C PHE A 43 14.78 0.67 -15.07
N PRO A 44 13.61 0.19 -15.55
CA PRO A 44 12.71 1.01 -16.33
C PRO A 44 11.78 1.87 -15.47
N ILE A 45 11.47 3.08 -15.98
CA ILE A 45 10.35 3.91 -15.56
C ILE A 45 9.25 3.76 -16.61
N ILE A 46 8.05 3.35 -16.21
CA ILE A 46 6.89 3.16 -17.10
C ILE A 46 5.70 3.92 -16.52
N PHE A 47 5.13 4.86 -17.29
CA PHE A 47 4.17 5.86 -16.81
C PHE A 47 4.56 6.51 -15.47
N GLY A 48 5.85 6.83 -15.32
CA GLY A 48 6.36 7.46 -14.11
C GLY A 48 6.36 6.58 -12.87
N ILE A 49 6.20 5.26 -13.02
CA ILE A 49 6.35 4.24 -11.99
C ILE A 49 7.73 3.60 -12.17
N LEU A 50 8.54 3.54 -11.11
CA LEU A 50 9.83 2.87 -11.13
C LEU A 50 9.63 1.37 -10.92
N TYR A 51 9.99 0.57 -11.92
CA TYR A 51 9.82 -0.88 -11.90
C TYR A 51 11.12 -1.57 -11.51
N LEU A 52 11.12 -2.25 -10.36
CA LEU A 52 12.32 -2.79 -9.74
C LEU A 52 12.41 -4.31 -9.77
N HIS A 53 11.47 -5.03 -10.39
CA HIS A 53 11.53 -6.49 -10.44
C HIS A 53 12.61 -7.02 -11.38
N LYS A 54 13.55 -7.81 -10.84
CA LYS A 54 14.67 -8.36 -11.64
C LYS A 54 14.25 -9.34 -12.74
N ASN A 55 13.11 -10.03 -12.62
CA ASN A 55 12.76 -11.09 -13.58
C ASN A 55 12.49 -10.57 -15.00
N ASN A 56 11.89 -9.38 -15.14
CA ASN A 56 11.45 -8.86 -16.45
C ASN A 56 12.06 -7.51 -16.84
N HIS A 57 12.78 -6.83 -15.95
CA HIS A 57 13.26 -5.47 -16.19
C HIS A 57 14.15 -5.34 -17.44
N LYS A 58 15.09 -6.28 -17.70
CA LYS A 58 15.98 -6.21 -18.88
C LYS A 58 15.21 -6.21 -20.20
N LYS A 59 14.16 -7.04 -20.30
CA LYS A 59 13.28 -7.10 -21.47
C LYS A 59 12.54 -5.77 -21.66
N ILE A 60 12.03 -5.18 -20.58
CA ILE A 60 11.34 -3.89 -20.61
C ILE A 60 12.32 -2.77 -21.03
N VAL A 61 13.51 -2.73 -20.42
CA VAL A 61 14.60 -1.78 -20.78
C VAL A 61 14.98 -1.90 -22.25
N TYR A 62 15.14 -3.12 -22.76
CA TYR A 62 15.42 -3.37 -24.18
C TYR A 62 14.32 -2.81 -25.10
N GLN A 63 13.05 -3.01 -24.75
CA GLN A 63 11.92 -2.46 -25.50
C GLN A 63 11.90 -0.94 -25.47
N LEU A 64 12.22 -0.32 -24.33
CA LEU A 64 12.39 1.13 -24.23
C LEU A 64 13.54 1.63 -25.12
N LYS A 65 14.70 0.97 -25.11
CA LYS A 65 15.85 1.31 -25.96
C LYS A 65 15.49 1.29 -27.45
N LYS A 66 14.59 0.40 -27.86
CA LYS A 66 14.02 0.32 -29.21
C LYS A 66 12.83 1.28 -29.46
N ASN A 67 12.53 2.19 -28.54
CA ASN A 67 11.38 3.09 -28.56
C ASN A 67 10.01 2.40 -28.66
N GLN A 68 9.91 1.14 -28.20
CA GLN A 68 8.68 0.33 -28.25
C GLN A 68 7.88 0.49 -26.95
N LEU A 69 7.40 1.71 -26.67
CA LEU A 69 6.77 2.08 -25.39
C LEU A 69 5.55 1.20 -25.03
N SER A 70 4.70 0.87 -26.00
CA SER A 70 3.53 0.01 -25.77
C SER A 70 3.92 -1.43 -25.41
N LYS A 71 5.01 -1.95 -25.99
CA LYS A 71 5.51 -3.29 -25.63
C LYS A 71 6.16 -3.29 -24.24
N ALA A 72 6.81 -2.19 -23.86
CA ALA A 72 7.35 -2.00 -22.51
C ALA A 72 6.22 -1.99 -21.47
N LEU A 73 5.12 -1.27 -21.73
CA LEU A 73 3.91 -1.31 -20.90
C LEU A 73 3.34 -2.73 -20.81
N TYR A 74 3.12 -3.38 -21.96
CA TYR A 74 2.61 -4.76 -22.04
C TYR A 74 3.43 -5.71 -21.17
N SER A 75 4.75 -5.65 -21.30
CA SER A 75 5.67 -6.52 -20.55
C SER A 75 5.69 -6.20 -19.05
N SER A 76 5.39 -4.96 -18.67
CA SER A 76 5.29 -4.54 -17.26
C SER A 76 4.01 -5.02 -16.60
N LEU A 77 2.88 -5.03 -17.34
CA LEU A 77 1.59 -5.50 -16.84
C LEU A 77 1.58 -7.00 -16.53
N ASN A 78 2.38 -7.79 -17.24
CA ASN A 78 2.44 -9.25 -17.10
C ASN A 78 1.05 -9.92 -17.20
N LEU A 79 0.19 -9.39 -18.08
CA LEU A 79 -1.13 -9.92 -18.36
C LEU A 79 -1.14 -10.66 -19.71
N GLY A 80 -2.09 -11.57 -19.90
CA GLY A 80 -2.36 -12.16 -21.22
C GLY A 80 -2.77 -11.09 -22.25
N LYS A 81 -2.70 -11.41 -23.56
CA LYS A 81 -2.97 -10.46 -24.65
C LYS A 81 -4.35 -9.79 -24.52
N LEU A 82 -5.40 -10.60 -24.33
CA LEU A 82 -6.77 -10.12 -24.19
C LEU A 82 -6.94 -9.22 -22.97
N LYS A 83 -6.46 -9.66 -21.80
CA LYS A 83 -6.50 -8.86 -20.57
C LYS A 83 -5.74 -7.54 -20.70
N THR A 84 -4.59 -7.55 -21.37
CA THR A 84 -3.83 -6.31 -21.62
C THR A 84 -4.61 -5.34 -22.51
N PHE A 85 -5.26 -5.85 -23.57
CA PHE A 85 -6.11 -5.02 -24.43
C PHE A 85 -7.29 -4.41 -23.64
N CYS A 86 -8.00 -5.22 -22.87
CA CYS A 86 -9.07 -4.74 -21.98
C CYS A 86 -8.54 -3.71 -20.97
N PHE A 87 -7.35 -3.93 -20.40
CA PHE A 87 -6.71 -2.99 -19.48
C PHE A 87 -6.40 -1.66 -20.16
N ILE A 88 -5.89 -1.68 -21.39
CA ILE A 88 -5.60 -0.46 -22.14
C ILE A 88 -6.89 0.33 -22.39
N ILE A 89 -7.95 -0.32 -22.91
CA ILE A 89 -9.27 0.32 -23.10
C ILE A 89 -9.76 0.92 -21.79
N PHE A 90 -9.73 0.13 -20.72
CA PHE A 90 -10.14 0.55 -19.38
C PHE A 90 -9.42 1.82 -18.91
N THR A 91 -8.11 1.87 -19.11
CA THR A 91 -7.30 3.03 -18.71
C THR A 91 -7.58 4.26 -19.56
N HIS A 92 -7.82 4.09 -20.86
CA HIS A 92 -8.21 5.19 -21.75
C HIS A 92 -9.58 5.76 -21.35
N PHE A 93 -10.56 4.89 -21.10
CA PHE A 93 -11.88 5.27 -20.61
C PHE A 93 -11.78 6.08 -19.32
N ASN A 94 -11.07 5.58 -18.30
CA ASN A 94 -10.93 6.28 -17.02
C ASN A 94 -10.15 7.59 -17.12
N ARG A 95 -9.16 7.70 -18.01
CA ARG A 95 -8.47 8.98 -18.26
C ARG A 95 -9.39 10.02 -18.89
N PHE A 96 -10.25 9.59 -19.80
CA PHE A 96 -11.16 10.48 -20.52
C PHE A 96 -12.30 10.94 -19.62
N PHE A 97 -12.99 10.01 -18.96
CA PHE A 97 -14.20 10.29 -18.18
C PHE A 97 -13.93 10.62 -16.70
N ARG A 98 -12.71 10.42 -16.20
CA ARG A 98 -12.32 10.65 -14.78
C ARG A 98 -13.23 9.94 -13.78
N VAL A 99 -13.65 8.72 -14.13
CA VAL A 99 -14.60 7.93 -13.33
C VAL A 99 -13.94 7.48 -12.03
N PRO A 100 -14.63 7.58 -10.87
CA PRO A 100 -14.08 7.14 -9.60
C PRO A 100 -13.91 5.61 -9.56
N PRO A 101 -12.98 5.07 -8.76
CA PRO A 101 -12.66 3.64 -8.74
C PRO A 101 -13.85 2.75 -8.36
N ASN A 102 -14.79 3.25 -7.56
CA ASN A 102 -15.97 2.53 -7.07
C ASN A 102 -17.17 2.54 -8.03
N ASN A 103 -17.01 3.03 -9.26
CA ASN A 103 -18.09 3.01 -10.25
C ASN A 103 -18.40 1.58 -10.74
N PHE A 104 -19.64 1.33 -11.15
CA PHE A 104 -20.10 0.03 -11.68
C PHE A 104 -19.26 -0.47 -12.88
N ILE A 105 -18.94 0.41 -13.83
CA ILE A 105 -18.10 0.06 -14.99
C ILE A 105 -16.71 -0.38 -14.51
N ASN A 106 -16.11 0.40 -13.60
CA ASN A 106 -14.82 0.05 -13.00
C ASN A 106 -14.88 -1.28 -12.25
N SER A 107 -16.00 -1.55 -11.58
CA SER A 107 -16.25 -2.84 -10.91
C SER A 107 -16.20 -4.02 -11.88
N ILE A 108 -16.89 -3.91 -13.02
CA ILE A 108 -16.92 -4.96 -14.05
C ILE A 108 -15.52 -5.20 -14.61
N PHE A 109 -14.83 -4.13 -15.03
CA PHE A 109 -13.50 -4.26 -15.62
C PHE A 109 -12.50 -4.85 -14.64
N ILE A 110 -12.52 -4.42 -13.37
CA ILE A 110 -11.60 -4.93 -12.36
C ILE A 110 -11.91 -6.40 -12.07
N LYS A 111 -13.18 -6.79 -11.98
CA LYS A 111 -13.56 -8.21 -11.83
C LYS A 111 -13.04 -9.05 -13.02
N LEU A 112 -13.21 -8.57 -14.25
CA LEU A 112 -12.76 -9.25 -15.47
C LEU A 112 -11.22 -9.37 -15.56
N LEU A 113 -10.50 -8.30 -15.24
CA LEU A 113 -9.05 -8.23 -15.39
C LEU A 113 -8.34 -9.08 -14.32
N TRP A 114 -8.79 -9.00 -13.07
CA TRP A 114 -8.13 -9.67 -11.94
C TRP A 114 -8.69 -11.05 -11.61
N ASN A 115 -9.85 -11.44 -12.16
CA ASN A 115 -10.56 -12.65 -11.74
C ASN A 115 -10.74 -12.71 -10.22
N MET A 116 -11.01 -11.55 -9.61
CA MET A 116 -11.10 -11.39 -8.16
C MET A 116 -12.42 -11.99 -7.66
N PRO A 117 -12.41 -12.87 -6.63
CA PRO A 117 -13.61 -13.34 -5.95
C PRO A 117 -14.52 -12.19 -5.51
N GLN A 118 -15.83 -12.42 -5.52
CA GLN A 118 -16.81 -11.38 -5.18
C GLN A 118 -16.67 -10.88 -3.74
N SER A 119 -16.35 -11.77 -2.81
CA SER A 119 -16.00 -11.47 -1.41
C SER A 119 -14.85 -10.45 -1.32
N GLN A 120 -13.75 -10.72 -2.03
CA GLN A 120 -12.57 -9.87 -2.06
C GLN A 120 -12.87 -8.52 -2.73
N TYR A 121 -13.60 -8.52 -3.85
CA TYR A 121 -13.99 -7.29 -4.51
C TYR A 121 -14.84 -6.41 -3.59
N LYS A 122 -15.85 -7.00 -2.94
CA LYS A 122 -16.70 -6.28 -1.98
C LYS A 122 -15.86 -5.69 -0.85
N TYR A 123 -14.93 -6.46 -0.29
CA TYR A 123 -14.04 -5.96 0.73
C TYR A 123 -13.17 -4.78 0.23
N TYR A 124 -12.37 -4.95 -0.82
CA TYR A 124 -11.41 -3.90 -1.21
C TYR A 124 -12.04 -2.57 -1.59
N PHE A 125 -13.24 -2.59 -2.19
CA PHE A 125 -13.92 -1.37 -2.66
C PHE A 125 -14.91 -0.81 -1.63
N PHE A 126 -15.44 -1.63 -0.72
CA PHE A 126 -16.45 -1.20 0.26
C PHE A 126 -16.00 -1.30 1.72
N ARG A 127 -14.75 -1.71 2.00
CA ARG A 127 -14.19 -1.77 3.38
C ARG A 127 -14.33 -0.46 4.15
N HIS A 128 -14.27 0.68 3.47
CA HIS A 128 -14.51 2.00 4.10
C HIS A 128 -15.92 2.17 4.69
N GLN A 129 -16.83 1.25 4.42
CA GLN A 129 -18.19 1.18 4.94
C GLN A 129 -18.37 0.07 5.98
N GLU A 130 -17.34 -0.76 6.19
CA GLU A 130 -17.31 -1.79 7.20
C GLU A 130 -16.77 -1.15 8.49
N ILE A 131 -17.57 -1.19 9.55
CA ILE A 131 -17.13 -0.70 10.87
C ILE A 131 -15.86 -1.44 11.30
N GLU A 132 -15.72 -2.68 10.84
CA GLU A 132 -14.55 -3.51 11.06
C GLU A 132 -13.25 -2.90 10.51
N SER A 133 -13.33 -2.06 9.49
CA SER A 133 -12.17 -1.40 8.90
C SER A 133 -11.93 -0.02 9.50
N LEU A 134 -12.41 0.28 10.71
CA LEU A 134 -12.17 1.59 11.34
C LEU A 134 -10.68 1.87 11.57
N LEU A 135 -9.90 0.87 11.98
CA LEU A 135 -8.47 1.05 12.24
C LEU A 135 -7.63 1.25 10.98
N PHE A 136 -8.15 0.93 9.79
CA PHE A 136 -7.59 1.39 8.51
C PHE A 136 -7.37 2.90 8.48
N PHE A 137 -8.23 3.67 9.15
CA PHE A 137 -8.16 5.13 9.20
C PHE A 137 -7.35 5.65 10.39
N LEU A 138 -6.88 4.79 11.30
CA LEU A 138 -6.04 5.21 12.42
C LEU A 138 -4.82 6.02 11.98
N PRO A 139 -4.11 5.69 10.88
CA PRO A 139 -2.97 6.47 10.44
C PRO A 139 -3.31 7.94 10.10
N LEU A 140 -4.57 8.25 9.76
CA LEU A 140 -5.02 9.63 9.52
C LEU A 140 -5.05 10.49 10.79
N THR A 141 -4.88 9.88 11.97
CA THR A 141 -4.95 10.55 13.28
C THR A 141 -3.59 10.86 13.88
N PHE A 142 -2.51 10.45 13.21
CA PHE A 142 -1.15 10.64 13.71
C PHE A 142 -0.78 12.13 13.72
N SER A 143 -0.89 12.75 14.90
CA SER A 143 -0.60 14.17 15.14
C SER A 143 0.88 14.53 15.00
N GLN A 144 1.77 13.54 14.95
CA GLN A 144 3.22 13.72 14.91
C GLN A 144 3.76 14.02 13.50
N LEU A 145 2.89 14.01 12.48
CA LEU A 145 3.27 14.29 11.11
C LEU A 145 3.65 15.76 10.95
N LYS A 146 4.91 16.00 10.60
CA LYS A 146 5.42 17.33 10.29
C LYS A 146 5.18 17.67 8.82
N PRO A 147 5.19 18.96 8.44
CA PRO A 147 5.32 19.33 7.04
C PRO A 147 6.51 18.61 6.40
N ASN A 148 6.34 18.10 5.18
CA ASN A 148 7.36 17.35 4.44
C ASN A 148 7.76 15.99 5.05
N SER A 149 6.94 15.42 5.95
CA SER A 149 7.11 14.04 6.39
C SER A 149 7.07 13.07 5.20
N LEU A 150 7.87 12.01 5.28
CA LEU A 150 7.96 10.95 4.29
C LEU A 150 7.16 9.73 4.76
N TRP A 151 6.14 9.38 4.00
CA TRP A 151 5.25 8.25 4.27
C TRP A 151 5.49 7.14 3.25
N LEU A 152 5.79 5.92 3.70
CA LEU A 152 5.87 4.73 2.86
C LEU A 152 4.64 3.85 3.11
N ASP A 153 3.82 3.65 2.08
CA ASP A 153 2.70 2.71 2.11
C ASP A 153 3.04 1.45 1.31
N VAL A 154 3.15 0.32 2.02
CA VAL A 154 3.61 -0.97 1.47
C VAL A 154 2.40 -1.85 1.16
N GLY A 155 2.33 -2.34 -0.07
CA GLY A 155 1.17 -3.08 -0.56
C GLY A 155 -0.06 -2.19 -0.71
N SER A 156 0.18 -0.95 -1.13
CA SER A 156 -0.84 0.11 -1.23
C SER A 156 -2.10 -0.24 -2.05
N GLY A 157 -2.01 -1.23 -2.95
CA GLY A 157 -3.14 -1.70 -3.73
C GLY A 157 -3.80 -0.61 -4.58
N ILE A 158 -5.07 -0.82 -4.94
CA ILE A 158 -5.85 0.09 -5.78
C ILE A 158 -6.68 1.06 -4.92
N SER A 159 -7.18 0.61 -3.77
CA SER A 159 -8.08 1.37 -2.89
C SER A 159 -7.35 2.01 -1.71
N ASN A 160 -6.42 2.91 -2.02
CA ASN A 160 -5.73 3.71 -1.01
C ASN A 160 -6.54 4.96 -0.61
N TYR A 161 -6.08 5.63 0.43
CA TYR A 161 -6.71 6.82 1.03
C TYR A 161 -5.85 8.08 0.84
N TYR A 162 -4.96 8.09 -0.17
CA TYR A 162 -4.01 9.18 -0.39
C TYR A 162 -4.67 10.54 -0.54
N SER A 163 -5.85 10.61 -1.18
CA SER A 163 -6.59 11.88 -1.30
C SER A 163 -6.97 12.47 0.06
N LYS A 164 -7.41 11.63 1.01
CA LYS A 164 -7.74 12.08 2.37
C LYS A 164 -6.47 12.45 3.14
N LEU A 165 -5.43 11.61 3.02
CA LEU A 165 -4.15 11.85 3.68
C LEU A 165 -3.50 13.16 3.21
N GLN A 166 -3.52 13.45 1.91
CA GLN A 166 -3.01 14.71 1.34
C GLN A 166 -3.91 15.91 1.63
N HIS A 167 -5.21 15.70 1.80
CA HIS A 167 -6.09 16.79 2.24
C HIS A 167 -5.74 17.23 3.68
N LEU A 168 -5.53 16.27 4.58
CA LEU A 168 -5.13 16.53 5.97
C LEU A 168 -3.68 17.01 6.07
N HIS A 169 -2.79 16.48 5.22
CA HIS A 169 -1.36 16.77 5.22
C HIS A 169 -0.87 17.13 3.80
N PRO A 170 -1.14 18.36 3.31
CA PRO A 170 -0.89 18.76 1.92
C PRO A 170 0.58 18.76 1.52
N LYS A 171 1.49 18.84 2.51
CA LYS A 171 2.94 18.80 2.31
C LYS A 171 3.54 17.41 2.53
N LEU A 172 2.73 16.37 2.65
CA LEU A 172 3.22 15.00 2.82
C LEU A 172 3.79 14.47 1.50
N THR A 173 4.94 13.80 1.58
CA THR A 173 5.49 13.02 0.47
C THR A 173 5.13 11.55 0.68
N ILE A 174 4.34 11.00 -0.24
CA ILE A 174 3.89 9.60 -0.16
C ILE A 174 4.71 8.77 -1.13
N VAL A 175 5.21 7.63 -0.66
CA VAL A 175 5.81 6.56 -1.46
C VAL A 175 4.85 5.38 -1.42
N SER A 176 4.25 5.09 -2.57
CA SER A 176 3.38 3.94 -2.80
C SER A 176 4.24 2.80 -3.33
N LEU A 177 4.38 1.74 -2.55
CA LEU A 177 5.11 0.54 -2.94
C LEU A 177 4.16 -0.64 -3.10
N GLU A 178 4.29 -1.35 -4.22
CA GLU A 178 3.39 -2.43 -4.59
C GLU A 178 4.14 -3.49 -5.39
N MET A 179 3.80 -4.76 -5.16
CA MET A 179 4.45 -5.86 -5.87
C MET A 179 3.95 -5.98 -7.31
N TYR A 180 2.67 -5.72 -7.54
CA TYR A 180 2.04 -5.90 -8.86
C TYR A 180 1.89 -4.59 -9.64
N PHE A 181 2.53 -4.52 -10.81
CA PHE A 181 2.54 -3.31 -11.64
C PHE A 181 1.13 -2.82 -11.99
N GLN A 182 0.20 -3.72 -12.28
CA GLN A 182 -1.18 -3.38 -12.62
C GLN A 182 -1.92 -2.68 -11.47
N ASN A 183 -1.68 -3.08 -10.21
CA ASN A 183 -2.34 -2.48 -9.05
C ASN A 183 -1.84 -1.04 -8.84
N ILE A 184 -0.52 -0.85 -8.87
CA ILE A 184 0.07 0.48 -8.70
C ILE A 184 -0.20 1.41 -9.88
N PHE A 185 -0.34 0.86 -11.09
CA PHE A 185 -0.78 1.61 -12.25
C PHE A 185 -2.20 2.17 -12.06
N LEU A 186 -3.12 1.33 -11.59
CA LEU A 186 -4.49 1.78 -11.29
C LEU A 186 -4.53 2.78 -10.14
N SER A 187 -3.76 2.53 -9.06
CA SER A 187 -3.58 3.49 -7.98
C SER A 187 -3.15 4.86 -8.51
N LYS A 188 -2.15 4.90 -9.41
CA LYS A 188 -1.70 6.13 -10.06
C LYS A 188 -2.78 6.78 -10.93
N LEU A 189 -3.55 5.97 -11.64
CA LEU A 189 -4.64 6.45 -12.49
C LEU A 189 -5.72 7.16 -11.67
N PHE A 190 -6.09 6.61 -10.52
CA PHE A 190 -7.14 7.15 -9.65
C PHE A 190 -6.64 8.26 -8.71
N PHE A 191 -5.36 8.25 -8.33
CA PHE A 191 -4.83 9.14 -7.29
C PHE A 191 -3.52 9.86 -7.69
N PRO A 192 -3.50 10.66 -8.76
CA PRO A 192 -2.26 11.06 -9.45
C PRO A 192 -1.36 12.09 -8.73
N LYS A 193 -1.77 12.66 -7.59
CA LYS A 193 -1.08 13.84 -7.01
C LYS A 193 0.03 13.43 -6.04
N ASN A 194 1.21 14.06 -6.20
CA ASN A 194 2.37 14.02 -5.30
C ASN A 194 2.70 12.67 -4.62
N VAL A 195 2.63 11.57 -5.37
CA VAL A 195 2.97 10.22 -4.91
C VAL A 195 4.11 9.67 -5.77
N ILE A 196 5.08 9.03 -5.10
CA ILE A 196 6.17 8.27 -5.71
C ILE A 196 5.71 6.84 -5.84
N TYR A 197 5.71 6.29 -7.05
CA TYR A 197 5.20 4.95 -7.31
C TYR A 197 6.34 3.99 -7.60
N LEU A 198 6.48 2.95 -6.77
CA LEU A 198 7.50 1.91 -6.86
C LEU A 198 6.84 0.54 -7.06
N CYS A 199 7.17 -0.15 -8.15
CA CYS A 199 6.75 -1.52 -8.37
C CYS A 199 7.87 -2.47 -7.96
N SER A 200 7.79 -3.06 -6.76
CA SER A 200 8.81 -3.93 -6.19
C SER A 200 8.25 -4.82 -5.09
N ASP A 201 8.89 -5.96 -4.84
CA ASP A 201 8.68 -6.73 -3.63
C ASP A 201 9.40 -6.04 -2.46
N PHE A 202 8.67 -5.74 -1.39
CA PHE A 202 9.22 -5.08 -0.22
C PHE A 202 10.29 -5.93 0.50
N SER A 203 10.20 -7.25 0.40
CA SER A 203 11.11 -8.18 1.06
C SER A 203 12.53 -8.18 0.47
N TYR A 204 12.75 -7.55 -0.68
CA TYR A 204 14.08 -7.49 -1.31
C TYR A 204 15.07 -6.55 -0.61
N GLY A 205 14.61 -5.62 0.21
CA GLY A 205 15.49 -4.67 0.91
C GLY A 205 14.85 -3.30 1.08
N PRO A 206 15.58 -2.31 1.62
CA PRO A 206 15.08 -0.96 1.77
C PRO A 206 15.02 -0.25 0.41
N HIS A 207 13.84 0.23 0.01
CA HIS A 207 13.64 1.02 -1.22
C HIS A 207 13.92 2.51 -1.03
N LEU A 208 14.13 2.94 0.21
CA LEU A 208 14.38 4.32 0.64
C LEU A 208 15.63 4.34 1.53
N PRO A 209 16.37 5.47 1.60
CA PRO A 209 17.53 5.58 2.46
C PRO A 209 17.21 5.29 3.93
N SER A 210 18.18 4.69 4.62
CA SER A 210 18.07 4.31 6.02
C SER A 210 17.72 5.51 6.92
N LYS A 211 16.85 5.28 7.91
CA LYS A 211 16.43 6.26 8.92
C LYS A 211 15.86 7.57 8.36
N LYS A 212 15.15 7.51 7.22
CA LYS A 212 14.53 8.69 6.58
C LYS A 212 13.01 8.70 6.60
N VAL A 213 12.37 7.58 6.90
CA VAL A 213 10.91 7.46 6.81
C VAL A 213 10.27 7.87 8.13
N ASP A 214 9.24 8.72 8.07
CA ASP A 214 8.47 9.14 9.24
C ASP A 214 7.37 8.13 9.57
N VAL A 215 6.69 7.60 8.55
CA VAL A 215 5.63 6.61 8.72
C VAL A 215 5.77 5.48 7.70
N VAL A 216 5.68 4.23 8.16
CA VAL A 216 5.53 3.05 7.30
C VAL A 216 4.17 2.42 7.60
N THR A 217 3.39 2.15 6.55
CA THR A 217 2.11 1.44 6.67
C THR A 217 2.10 0.11 5.93
N PHE A 218 1.51 -0.91 6.55
CA PHE A 218 1.16 -2.19 5.95
C PHE A 218 -0.34 -2.41 6.12
N ILE A 219 -1.13 -1.85 5.21
CA ILE A 219 -2.58 -1.88 5.36
C ILE A 219 -3.15 -3.06 4.62
N ASP A 220 -3.52 -4.07 5.40
CA ASP A 220 -4.01 -5.37 4.93
C ASP A 220 -3.02 -6.10 4.01
N SER A 221 -1.75 -5.68 4.01
CA SER A 221 -0.73 -6.16 3.08
C SER A 221 0.28 -7.11 3.73
N LEU A 222 0.53 -6.98 5.03
CA LEU A 222 1.52 -7.79 5.74
C LEU A 222 1.25 -9.30 5.61
N PRO A 223 0.00 -9.82 5.74
CA PRO A 223 -0.26 -11.26 5.60
C PRO A 223 0.12 -11.85 4.24
N PHE A 224 0.19 -11.02 3.19
CA PHE A 224 0.56 -11.43 1.83
C PHE A 224 2.06 -11.47 1.59
N MET A 225 2.87 -10.99 2.54
CA MET A 225 4.31 -10.96 2.36
C MET A 225 4.89 -12.33 2.67
N LYS A 226 5.64 -12.88 1.71
CA LYS A 226 6.32 -14.17 1.85
C LYS A 226 7.25 -14.20 3.07
N ASN A 227 7.88 -13.07 3.39
CA ASN A 227 8.77 -12.93 4.55
C ASN A 227 8.32 -11.76 5.45
N GLN A 228 7.24 -11.99 6.21
CA GLN A 228 6.64 -10.99 7.10
C GLN A 228 7.65 -10.50 8.17
N ARG A 229 8.49 -11.40 8.71
CA ARG A 229 9.54 -11.05 9.67
C ARG A 229 10.52 -10.02 9.09
N VAL A 230 11.14 -10.35 7.95
CA VAL A 230 12.12 -9.45 7.31
C VAL A 230 11.46 -8.13 6.93
N SER A 231 10.19 -8.15 6.53
CA SER A 231 9.44 -6.92 6.23
C SER A 231 9.29 -6.02 7.47
N LEU A 232 8.94 -6.58 8.62
CA LEU A 232 8.87 -5.83 9.88
C LEU A 232 10.25 -5.30 10.31
N GLU A 233 11.31 -6.09 10.15
CA GLU A 233 12.68 -5.69 10.47
C GLU A 233 13.14 -4.54 9.55
N ILE A 234 12.95 -4.63 8.22
CA ILE A 234 13.27 -3.55 7.27
C ILE A 234 12.52 -2.27 7.65
N ALA A 235 11.22 -2.36 7.91
CA ALA A 235 10.41 -1.19 8.25
C ALA A 235 10.89 -0.53 9.56
N SER A 236 10.95 -1.30 10.65
CA SER A 236 11.23 -0.78 11.99
C SER A 236 12.70 -0.43 12.23
N GLN A 237 13.63 -1.26 11.72
CA GLN A 237 15.06 -1.13 12.03
C GLN A 237 15.83 -0.38 10.96
N ASN A 238 15.42 -0.44 9.69
CA ASN A 238 16.22 0.15 8.61
C ASN A 238 15.60 1.47 8.13
N LEU A 239 14.30 1.53 7.89
CA LEU A 239 13.66 2.67 7.24
C LEU A 239 13.26 3.79 8.18
N LEU A 240 12.62 3.46 9.31
CA LEU A 240 12.04 4.45 10.20
C LEU A 240 13.08 5.30 10.93
N LYS A 241 12.80 6.61 11.02
CA LYS A 241 13.49 7.53 11.94
C LYS A 241 13.31 7.05 13.39
N THR A 242 14.13 7.59 14.30
CA THR A 242 14.04 7.27 15.74
C THR A 242 12.65 7.53 16.34
N LYS A 243 11.93 8.55 15.84
CA LYS A 243 10.54 8.88 16.23
C LYS A 243 9.52 8.49 15.15
N GLY A 244 9.90 7.61 14.24
CA GLY A 244 9.04 7.16 13.15
C GLY A 244 8.00 6.16 13.65
N LEU A 245 6.90 6.03 12.90
CA LEU A 245 5.79 5.16 13.23
C LEU A 245 5.64 4.03 12.21
N LEU A 246 5.45 2.82 12.70
CA LEU A 246 5.01 1.66 11.93
C LEU A 246 3.56 1.38 12.30
N PHE A 247 2.70 1.30 11.28
CA PHE A 247 1.34 0.80 11.43
C PHE A 247 1.11 -0.39 10.50
N ALA A 248 0.48 -1.44 11.01
CA ALA A 248 0.07 -2.59 10.19
C ALA A 248 -1.35 -3.01 10.57
N SER A 249 -2.20 -3.24 9.59
CA SER A 249 -3.49 -3.91 9.80
C SER A 249 -3.49 -5.27 9.10
N SER A 250 -4.16 -6.24 9.70
CA SER A 250 -4.44 -7.52 9.05
C SER A 250 -5.81 -7.48 8.37
N LEU A 251 -6.03 -8.39 7.42
CA LEU A 251 -7.36 -8.60 6.84
C LEU A 251 -8.37 -9.13 7.87
N VAL A 252 -9.65 -8.90 7.60
CA VAL A 252 -10.76 -9.51 8.34
C VAL A 252 -10.78 -11.03 8.17
N GLU A 253 -11.10 -11.74 9.26
CA GLU A 253 -11.00 -13.20 9.37
C GLU A 253 -11.69 -13.97 8.25
N ARG A 254 -12.94 -13.59 7.92
CA ARG A 254 -13.75 -14.25 6.88
C ARG A 254 -13.08 -14.35 5.50
N LEU A 255 -12.15 -13.44 5.19
CA LEU A 255 -11.43 -13.47 3.92
C LEU A 255 -10.31 -14.51 3.92
N HIS A 256 -9.64 -14.70 5.05
CA HIS A 256 -8.57 -15.70 5.19
C HIS A 256 -9.12 -17.12 5.03
N THR A 257 -10.29 -17.37 5.61
CA THR A 257 -10.91 -18.69 5.65
C THR A 257 -11.55 -19.12 4.33
N SER A 258 -12.00 -18.17 3.49
CA SER A 258 -12.72 -18.48 2.25
C SER A 258 -11.82 -18.60 1.01
N ASP A 259 -10.78 -17.77 0.92
CA ASP A 259 -10.12 -17.52 -0.38
C ASP A 259 -8.58 -17.56 -0.35
N TYR A 260 -7.94 -17.56 0.82
CA TYR A 260 -6.48 -17.47 0.93
C TYR A 260 -5.87 -18.66 1.68
N SER A 261 -5.85 -19.82 1.03
CA SER A 261 -5.35 -21.08 1.59
C SER A 261 -3.88 -21.07 2.08
N ASN A 262 -3.13 -19.99 1.90
CA ASN A 262 -1.70 -19.91 2.23
C ASN A 262 -1.22 -18.57 2.82
N THR A 263 -2.12 -17.67 3.23
CA THR A 263 -1.71 -16.40 3.86
C THR A 263 -2.20 -16.34 5.29
N PHE A 264 -1.27 -16.50 6.23
CA PHE A 264 -1.57 -16.44 7.65
C PHE A 264 -0.89 -15.23 8.26
N PRO A 265 -1.60 -14.40 9.03
CA PRO A 265 -0.98 -13.31 9.75
C PRO A 265 -0.06 -13.87 10.84
N LEU A 266 1.04 -13.17 11.12
CA LEU A 266 1.91 -13.49 12.26
C LEU A 266 1.12 -13.50 13.57
N SER A 267 1.50 -14.37 14.51
CA SER A 267 0.97 -14.31 15.86
C SER A 267 1.46 -13.05 16.59
N GLN A 268 0.67 -12.55 17.54
CA GLN A 268 1.02 -11.34 18.28
C GLN A 268 2.35 -11.47 19.03
N ASN A 269 2.62 -12.67 19.56
CA ASN A 269 3.90 -12.98 20.19
C ASN A 269 5.07 -12.88 19.21
N GLN A 270 4.91 -13.40 17.98
CA GLN A 270 5.95 -13.28 16.94
C GLN A 270 6.19 -11.82 16.55
N ILE A 271 5.12 -11.04 16.35
CA ILE A 271 5.23 -9.60 16.04
C ILE A 271 6.05 -8.88 17.12
N ARG A 272 5.72 -9.09 18.39
CA ARG A 272 6.44 -8.47 19.52
C ARG A 272 7.92 -8.86 19.56
N LYS A 273 8.26 -10.10 19.18
CA LYS A 273 9.65 -10.57 19.08
C LYS A 273 10.43 -9.95 17.92
N PHE A 274 9.76 -9.57 16.83
CA PHE A 274 10.41 -9.03 15.64
C PHE A 274 10.58 -7.51 15.69
N LEU A 275 9.86 -6.83 16.58
CA LEU A 275 9.97 -5.39 16.75
C LEU A 275 11.03 -5.02 17.81
N PRO A 276 11.77 -3.92 17.63
CA PRO A 276 12.86 -3.52 18.54
C PRO A 276 12.42 -3.15 19.96
N SER A 277 11.14 -2.83 20.15
CA SER A 277 10.59 -2.40 21.43
C SER A 277 9.10 -2.70 21.50
N SER A 278 8.48 -2.41 22.65
CA SER A 278 7.05 -2.65 22.84
C SER A 278 6.19 -2.00 21.74
N CYS A 279 5.14 -2.71 21.35
CA CYS A 279 4.12 -2.24 20.43
C CYS A 279 2.74 -2.35 21.05
N GLN A 280 1.80 -1.56 20.53
CA GLN A 280 0.39 -1.64 20.82
C GLN A 280 -0.30 -2.48 19.75
N ILE A 281 -1.07 -3.46 20.18
CA ILE A 281 -1.86 -4.32 19.30
C ILE A 281 -3.32 -4.15 19.73
N PHE A 282 -4.17 -3.81 18.78
CA PHE A 282 -5.57 -3.47 19.01
C PHE A 282 -6.48 -4.57 18.48
N ASP A 283 -7.53 -4.85 19.25
CA ASP A 283 -8.70 -5.58 18.79
C ASP A 283 -9.67 -4.60 18.16
N GLU A 284 -9.84 -4.71 16.85
CA GLU A 284 -10.74 -3.83 16.12
C GLU A 284 -12.19 -3.99 16.55
N ILE A 285 -12.64 -5.20 16.93
CA ILE A 285 -14.03 -5.43 17.33
C ILE A 285 -14.30 -4.72 18.65
N ILE A 286 -13.44 -4.93 19.64
CA ILE A 286 -13.57 -4.28 20.96
C ILE A 286 -13.56 -2.76 20.80
N LEU A 287 -12.65 -2.24 19.97
CA LEU A 287 -12.60 -0.80 19.70
C LEU A 287 -13.91 -0.27 19.13
N CYS A 288 -14.47 -0.95 18.13
CA CYS A 288 -15.73 -0.56 17.50
C CYS A 288 -16.87 -0.50 18.51
N GLN A 289 -16.95 -1.48 19.40
CA GLN A 289 -17.96 -1.55 20.47
C GLN A 289 -17.81 -0.42 21.48
N GLN A 290 -16.59 0.09 21.65
CA GLN A 290 -16.26 1.07 22.68
C GLN A 290 -16.15 2.51 22.17
N LEU A 291 -16.39 2.78 20.87
CA LEU A 291 -16.17 4.11 20.28
C LEU A 291 -16.93 5.28 20.94
N SER A 292 -17.98 4.99 21.71
CA SER A 292 -18.71 5.99 22.52
C SER A 292 -17.94 6.43 23.78
N HIS A 293 -16.88 5.71 24.17
CA HIS A 293 -16.12 5.96 25.37
C HIS A 293 -14.84 6.78 25.10
N PRO A 294 -14.48 7.75 25.96
CA PRO A 294 -13.26 8.55 25.81
C PRO A 294 -11.95 7.75 25.79
N GLN A 295 -11.95 6.52 26.30
CA GLN A 295 -10.78 5.64 26.43
C GLN A 295 -10.86 4.37 25.55
N ALA A 296 -11.70 4.39 24.51
CA ALA A 296 -11.98 3.22 23.65
C ALA A 296 -10.71 2.52 23.15
N LEU A 297 -9.70 3.30 22.76
CA LEU A 297 -8.48 2.78 22.16
C LEU A 297 -7.53 2.12 23.16
N GLN A 298 -7.51 2.61 24.41
CA GLN A 298 -6.79 1.97 25.51
C GLN A 298 -7.49 0.66 25.90
N ASN A 299 -8.83 0.68 25.93
CA ASN A 299 -9.64 -0.47 26.31
C ASN A 299 -9.67 -1.58 25.25
N SER A 300 -9.30 -1.28 24.00
CA SER A 300 -9.21 -2.25 22.91
C SER A 300 -7.84 -2.93 22.78
N LEU A 301 -6.91 -2.72 23.72
CA LEU A 301 -5.59 -3.33 23.67
C LEU A 301 -5.65 -4.84 23.93
N LEU A 302 -4.94 -5.60 23.11
CA LEU A 302 -4.87 -7.05 23.22
C LEU A 302 -3.73 -7.50 24.14
N ALA A 303 -4.09 -8.39 25.07
CA ALA A 303 -3.12 -9.18 25.80
C ALA A 303 -2.33 -10.09 24.83
N PRO A 304 -1.03 -10.32 25.05
CA PRO A 304 -0.24 -11.22 24.23
C PRO A 304 -0.83 -12.63 24.22
N THR A 305 -1.11 -13.18 23.03
CA THR A 305 -1.55 -14.58 22.85
C THR A 305 -0.53 -15.40 22.07
N SER A 306 -0.46 -16.69 22.36
CA SER A 306 0.31 -17.67 21.57
C SER A 306 -0.40 -18.03 20.27
N THR A 307 -1.74 -18.02 20.26
CA THR A 307 -2.55 -18.27 19.07
C THR A 307 -2.56 -17.05 18.16
N PRO A 308 -2.40 -17.25 16.83
CA PRO A 308 -2.58 -16.17 15.88
C PRO A 308 -4.03 -15.71 15.92
N LYS A 309 -4.24 -14.43 16.21
CA LYS A 309 -5.51 -13.78 15.90
C LYS A 309 -5.44 -13.31 14.45
N PHE A 310 -6.42 -13.70 13.65
CA PHE A 310 -6.47 -13.31 12.23
C PHE A 310 -6.66 -11.81 12.03
N ARG A 311 -7.19 -11.16 13.06
CA ARG A 311 -7.56 -9.75 13.05
C ARG A 311 -6.82 -8.97 14.14
N TYR A 312 -6.00 -8.03 13.71
CA TYR A 312 -5.37 -7.03 14.56
C TYR A 312 -4.96 -5.80 13.76
N SER A 313 -4.86 -4.69 14.47
CA SER A 313 -4.03 -3.57 14.04
C SER A 313 -2.88 -3.39 15.03
N LEU A 314 -1.72 -3.04 14.50
CA LEU A 314 -0.45 -2.90 15.21
C LEU A 314 0.05 -1.47 15.03
N LEU A 315 0.52 -0.89 16.12
CA LEU A 315 1.24 0.38 16.13
C LEU A 315 2.57 0.22 16.88
N TRP A 316 3.65 0.68 16.26
CA TRP A 316 4.98 0.70 16.86
C TRP A 316 5.72 2.01 16.57
N PRO A 317 6.51 2.56 17.50
CA PRO A 317 6.57 2.16 18.91
C PRO A 317 5.24 2.43 19.64
N SER A 318 5.05 1.80 20.80
CA SER A 318 3.93 2.14 21.68
C SER A 318 3.91 3.64 21.99
N GLN A 319 2.75 4.28 21.85
CA GLN A 319 2.61 5.71 22.12
C GLN A 319 1.23 6.08 22.66
N ALA A 320 1.14 7.25 23.29
CA ALA A 320 -0.14 7.84 23.62
C ALA A 320 -0.86 8.22 22.33
N LEU A 321 -2.03 7.62 22.11
CA LEU A 321 -2.87 7.92 20.97
C LEU A 321 -3.91 8.98 21.33
N PRO A 322 -4.38 9.78 20.36
CA PRO A 322 -5.46 10.73 20.61
C PRO A 322 -6.70 10.00 21.11
N SER A 323 -7.47 10.65 22.00
CA SER A 323 -8.73 10.10 22.52
C SER A 323 -9.82 9.99 21.45
N LYS A 324 -9.62 10.61 20.28
CA LYS A 324 -10.54 10.58 19.15
C LYS A 324 -9.82 10.01 17.93
N ILE A 325 -10.43 9.01 17.32
CA ILE A 325 -10.02 8.47 16.03
C ILE A 325 -10.78 9.23 14.93
N PHE A 326 -10.15 9.40 13.78
CA PHE A 326 -10.83 9.90 12.60
C PHE A 326 -11.82 8.83 12.13
N ILE A 327 -13.11 9.13 12.22
CA ILE A 327 -14.18 8.27 11.73
C ILE A 327 -14.76 8.91 10.47
N PRO A 328 -14.64 8.27 9.30
CA PRO A 328 -15.34 8.71 8.09
C PRO A 328 -16.84 8.92 8.36
N PRO A 329 -17.45 10.01 7.84
CA PRO A 329 -18.90 10.24 8.03
C PRO A 329 -19.78 9.07 7.57
N SER A 330 -19.36 8.34 6.53
CA SER A 330 -20.04 7.14 6.03
C SER A 330 -20.15 6.00 7.06
N LEU A 331 -19.26 5.96 8.05
CA LEU A 331 -19.27 4.95 9.12
C LEU A 331 -20.13 5.40 10.31
N LEU A 332 -20.26 6.70 10.56
CA LEU A 332 -21.11 7.22 11.65
C LEU A 332 -22.60 6.90 11.45
N GLN A 333 -23.02 6.72 10.19
CA GLN A 333 -24.42 6.45 9.84
C GLN A 333 -24.77 4.95 9.89
N LYS A 334 -23.77 4.05 9.87
CA LYS A 334 -24.01 2.59 9.86
C LYS A 334 -23.75 2.03 11.26
N LYS A 335 -24.83 1.65 11.96
CA LYS A 335 -24.77 1.09 13.32
C LYS A 335 -24.47 -0.41 13.39
N HIS A 336 -24.43 -1.13 12.27
CA HIS A 336 -24.34 -2.59 12.28
C HIS A 336 -22.98 -3.11 11.79
N THR A 337 -22.30 -3.88 12.64
CA THR A 337 -21.25 -4.84 12.25
C THR A 337 -21.86 -5.88 11.30
N LEU A 338 -21.19 -6.18 10.19
CA LEU A 338 -21.68 -7.16 9.19
C LEU A 338 -21.57 -8.62 9.68
N TRP A 339 -21.16 -8.86 10.92
CA TRP A 339 -21.04 -10.21 11.49
C TRP A 339 -22.38 -10.93 11.71
N GLN A 340 -23.51 -10.21 11.77
CA GLN A 340 -24.76 -10.82 12.23
C GLN A 340 -25.62 -11.49 11.16
N ASN A 341 -25.38 -11.26 9.87
CA ASN A 341 -26.36 -11.67 8.84
C ASN A 341 -25.88 -12.77 7.86
N ASP A 342 -24.61 -13.18 7.89
CA ASP A 342 -24.07 -14.14 6.92
C ASP A 342 -23.70 -15.51 7.55
N LEU A 343 -24.14 -15.78 8.79
CA LEU A 343 -23.92 -17.06 9.50
C LEU A 343 -25.20 -17.87 9.75
N TYR A 344 -26.32 -17.54 9.09
CA TYR A 344 -27.54 -18.34 9.10
C TYR A 344 -28.12 -18.52 7.69
#